data_AF-A0A9P1HCF2-F1
#
_entry.id   AF-A0A9P1HCF2-F1
#
_cell.length_a   1.000
_cell.length_b   1.000
_cell.length_c   1.000
_cell.angle_alpha   90.00
_cell.angle_beta   90.00
_cell.angle_gamma   90.00
#
_symmetry.space_group_name_H-M   'P 1'
#
loop_
_entity.id
_entity.type
_entity.pdbx_description
1 polymer ?
#
loop_
_entity_poly.entity_id
_entity_poly.type
_entity_poly.pdbx_seq_one_letter_code
_entity_poly.pdbx_strand_id
1 'polypeptide(L)'
;MAEFKTVKEDLQSALVSTVKSVNKLASQDLAFQRTVNSDNDERLDANTTRLLTLATQLLKAAPRPNRLAPPKLEETDDVDMNWRRIVDIIDATFEQADLALDEYTGLVKRKEAPTTEPENVPPSKKSKFAGLQASQRNANVSKPQLSFEHPRITLPRALGSRF
;
A
#
# COMPACT_ATOMS: atom_id res chain seq x y z
N MET A 1 -9.81 18.10 -3.32
CA MET A 1 -8.38 18.17 -3.75
C MET A 1 -7.55 19.04 -2.81
N ALA A 2 -7.97 20.27 -2.48
CA ALA A 2 -7.21 21.17 -1.58
C ALA A 2 -7.08 20.62 -0.14
N GLU A 3 -8.17 20.09 0.42
CA GLU A 3 -8.21 19.53 1.79
C GLU A 3 -7.21 18.38 2.01
N PHE A 4 -7.15 17.42 1.07
CA PHE A 4 -6.19 16.32 1.15
C PHE A 4 -4.75 16.80 1.08
N LYS A 5 -4.47 17.82 0.25
CA LYS A 5 -3.12 18.38 0.13
C LYS A 5 -2.68 19.00 1.45
N THR A 6 -3.53 19.80 2.08
CA THR A 6 -3.25 20.40 3.39
C THR A 6 -3.03 19.33 4.46
N VAL A 7 -3.93 18.35 4.57
CA VAL A 7 -3.80 17.25 5.55
C VAL A 7 -2.51 16.45 5.33
N LYS A 8 -2.15 16.16 4.08
CA LYS A 8 -0.90 15.48 3.73
C LYS A 8 0.32 16.28 4.17
N GLU A 9 0.36 17.58 3.84
CA GLU A 9 1.49 18.46 4.15
C GLU A 9 1.68 18.60 5.67
N ASP A 10 0.59 18.81 6.41
CA ASP A 10 0.60 18.90 7.87
C ASP A 10 1.05 17.59 8.52
N LEU A 11 0.52 16.45 8.06
CA LEU A 11 0.89 15.12 8.55
C LEU A 11 2.37 14.82 8.29
N GLN A 12 2.87 15.12 7.09
CA GLN A 12 4.26 14.92 6.72
C GLN A 12 5.19 15.80 7.57
N SER A 13 4.82 17.07 7.79
CA SER A 13 5.56 18.00 8.64
C SER A 13 5.63 17.49 10.08
N ALA A 14 4.49 17.09 10.66
CA ALA A 14 4.42 16.54 12.02
C ALA A 14 5.25 15.26 12.17
N LEU A 15 5.20 14.36 11.19
CA LEU A 15 6.00 13.13 11.18
C LEU A 15 7.50 13.43 11.15
N VAL A 16 7.95 14.30 10.24
CA VAL A 16 9.36 14.69 10.13
C VAL A 16 9.85 15.36 11.41
N SER A 17 9.05 16.25 11.99
CA SER A 17 9.37 16.89 13.27
C SER A 17 9.51 15.86 14.39
N THR A 18 8.61 14.88 14.45
CA THR A 18 8.65 13.81 15.45
C THR A 18 9.92 12.97 15.32
N VAL A 19 10.26 12.53 14.11
CA VAL A 19 11.49 11.74 13.84
C VAL A 19 12.75 12.53 14.22
N LYS A 20 12.82 13.82 13.87
CA LYS A 20 13.96 14.68 14.24
C LYS A 20 14.11 14.81 15.75
N SER A 21 13.00 15.02 16.46
CA SER A 21 13.00 15.12 17.93
C SER A 21 13.42 13.82 18.59
N VAL A 22 12.93 12.66 18.12
CA VAL A 22 13.32 11.34 18.62
C VAL A 22 14.81 11.09 18.39
N ASN A 23 15.35 11.41 17.20
CA ASN A 23 16.78 11.26 16.94
C ASN A 23 17.64 12.15 17.83
N LYS A 24 17.19 13.39 18.11
CA LYS A 24 17.88 14.29 19.04
C LYS A 24 17.80 13.80 20.49
N LEU A 25 16.72 13.13 20.87
CA LEU A 25 16.56 12.54 22.19
C LEU A 25 17.41 11.28 22.36
N ALA A 26 17.46 10.43 21.32
CA ALA A 26 18.26 9.20 21.30
C ALA A 26 19.77 9.45 21.33
N SER A 27 20.23 10.65 20.93
CA SER A 27 21.65 11.04 21.06
C SER A 27 22.04 11.52 22.46
N GLN A 28 21.11 11.58 23.40
CA GLN A 28 21.36 11.91 24.80
C GLN A 28 21.54 10.65 25.65
N ASP A 29 22.11 10.81 26.85
CA ASP A 29 22.27 9.72 27.81
C ASP A 29 20.94 9.42 28.53
N LEU A 30 20.09 8.64 27.88
CA LEU A 30 18.77 8.26 28.40
C LEU A 30 18.89 7.33 29.62
N ALA A 31 19.93 6.50 29.70
CA ALA A 31 20.15 5.61 30.83
C ALA A 31 20.38 6.42 32.12
N PHE A 32 21.22 7.46 32.04
CA PHE A 32 21.39 8.40 33.14
C PHE A 32 20.08 9.10 33.51
N GLN A 33 19.37 9.66 32.52
CA GLN A 33 18.12 10.41 32.76
C GLN A 33 17.03 9.56 33.44
N ARG A 34 16.92 8.27 33.08
CA ARG A 34 16.00 7.31 33.72
C ARG A 34 16.34 7.07 35.19
N THR A 35 17.63 7.03 35.54
CA THR A 35 18.06 6.82 36.94
C THR A 35 17.90 8.05 37.83
N VAL A 36 17.98 9.26 37.25
CA VAL A 36 17.91 10.52 38.01
C VAL A 36 16.48 10.96 38.26
N ASN A 37 15.55 10.67 37.34
CA ASN A 37 14.16 11.09 37.45
C ASN A 37 13.20 10.02 36.93
N SER A 38 12.39 9.45 37.82
CA SER A 38 11.37 8.46 37.48
C SER A 38 10.22 9.03 36.63
N ASP A 39 9.92 10.33 36.71
CA ASP A 39 8.90 10.95 35.84
C ASP A 39 9.33 10.92 34.36
N ASN A 40 10.63 11.10 34.10
CA ASN A 40 11.16 11.03 32.74
C ASN A 40 11.05 9.62 32.16
N ASP A 41 11.19 8.60 33.01
CA ASP A 41 11.06 7.19 32.68
C ASP A 41 9.63 6.86 32.22
N GLU A 42 8.64 7.19 33.05
CA GLU A 42 7.21 6.97 32.75
C GLU A 42 6.78 7.69 31.46
N ARG A 43 7.26 8.92 31.26
CA ARG A 43 6.94 9.70 30.06
C ARG A 43 7.60 9.15 28.80
N LEU A 44 8.80 8.57 28.92
CA LEU A 44 9.49 7.95 27.78
C LEU A 44 8.77 6.67 27.36
N ASP A 45 8.38 5.84 28.33
CA ASP A 45 7.65 4.60 28.06
C ASP A 45 6.26 4.88 27.48
N ALA A 46 5.50 5.84 28.05
CA ALA A 46 4.20 6.23 27.52
C ALA A 46 4.26 6.73 26.05
N ASN A 47 5.29 7.50 25.71
CA ASN A 47 5.50 7.95 24.33
C ASN A 47 5.90 6.80 23.40
N THR A 48 6.73 5.86 23.88
CA THR A 48 7.12 4.66 23.14
C THR A 48 5.90 3.81 22.83
N THR A 49 5.04 3.53 23.81
CA THR A 49 3.77 2.81 23.61
C THR A 49 2.85 3.53 22.61
N ARG A 50 2.78 4.86 22.67
CA ARG A 50 1.98 5.64 21.72
C ARG A 50 2.49 5.50 20.28
N LEU A 51 3.81 5.54 20.08
CA LEU A 51 4.42 5.35 18.76
C LEU A 51 4.19 3.93 18.23
N LEU A 52 4.36 2.90 19.07
CA LEU A 52 4.09 1.51 18.72
C LEU A 52 2.62 1.26 18.36
N THR A 53 1.70 1.91 19.08
CA THR A 53 0.27 1.86 18.77
C THR A 53 -0.04 2.46 17.41
N LEU A 54 0.52 3.63 17.09
CA LEU A 54 0.36 4.27 15.78
C LEU A 54 0.96 3.41 14.66
N ALA A 55 2.16 2.86 14.87
CA ALA A 55 2.78 1.95 13.92
C ALA A 55 1.91 0.70 13.66
N THR A 56 1.37 0.10 14.71
CA THR A 56 0.43 -1.04 14.60
C THR A 56 -0.83 -0.66 13.82
N GLN A 57 -1.38 0.55 14.03
CA GLN A 57 -2.54 1.02 13.27
C GLN A 57 -2.22 1.22 11.79
N LEU A 58 -1.03 1.75 11.46
CA LEU A 58 -0.58 1.89 10.08
C LEU A 58 -0.41 0.52 9.40
N LEU A 59 0.22 -0.44 10.09
CA LEU A 59 0.37 -1.82 9.57
C LEU A 59 -0.97 -2.53 9.40
N LYS A 60 -1.98 -2.21 10.22
CA LYS A 60 -3.36 -2.69 10.04
C LYS A 60 -4.07 -2.09 8.83
N ALA A 61 -3.78 -0.84 8.50
CA ALA A 61 -4.37 -0.14 7.37
C ALA A 61 -3.68 -0.46 6.04
N ALA A 62 -2.42 -0.90 6.08
CA ALA A 62 -1.63 -1.22 4.91
C ALA A 62 -2.17 -2.43 4.12
N PRO A 63 -1.90 -2.48 2.80
CA PRO A 63 -2.14 -3.67 1.98
C PRO A 63 -1.45 -4.90 2.57
N ARG A 64 -2.17 -6.01 2.63
CA ARG A 64 -1.64 -7.26 3.21
C ARG A 64 -1.47 -8.31 2.14
N PRO A 65 -0.25 -8.84 1.96
CA PRO A 65 -0.08 -10.05 1.19
C PRO A 65 -0.78 -11.17 1.98
N ASN A 66 -1.63 -11.95 1.30
CA ASN A 66 -2.13 -13.23 1.82
C ASN A 66 -3.10 -13.22 3.02
N ARG A 67 -3.84 -12.13 3.31
CA ARG A 67 -4.82 -12.05 4.42
C ARG A 67 -4.25 -12.41 5.80
N LEU A 68 -2.92 -12.34 5.97
CA LEU A 68 -2.27 -12.59 7.25
C LEU A 68 -2.77 -11.58 8.29
N ALA A 69 -2.84 -12.01 9.54
CA ALA A 69 -3.19 -11.11 10.63
C ALA A 69 -2.09 -10.03 10.76
N PRO A 70 -2.45 -8.74 10.86
CA PRO A 70 -1.46 -7.68 11.04
C PRO A 70 -0.68 -7.91 12.34
N PRO A 71 0.65 -7.74 12.33
CA PRO A 71 1.46 -7.88 13.53
C PRO A 71 1.02 -6.84 14.57
N LYS A 72 1.03 -7.24 15.84
CA LYS A 72 0.76 -6.36 16.97
C LYS A 72 2.10 -6.03 17.61
N LEU A 73 2.39 -4.73 17.74
CA LEU A 73 3.61 -4.24 18.39
C LEU A 73 3.17 -3.62 19.71
N GLU A 74 3.33 -4.35 20.82
CA GLU A 74 3.04 -3.86 22.16
C GLU A 74 4.32 -3.32 22.81
N GLU A 75 5.41 -4.05 22.64
CA GLU A 75 6.73 -3.74 23.19
C GLU A 75 7.76 -3.53 22.08
N THR A 76 8.94 -3.00 22.43
CA THR A 76 10.04 -2.79 21.47
C THR A 76 10.52 -4.11 20.88
N ASP A 77 10.56 -5.18 21.66
CA ASP A 77 11.05 -6.49 21.23
C ASP A 77 10.13 -7.13 20.19
N ASP A 78 8.84 -6.77 20.18
CA ASP A 78 7.89 -7.23 19.17
C ASP A 78 8.26 -6.75 17.77
N VAL A 79 8.97 -5.63 17.66
CA VAL A 79 9.46 -5.10 16.37
C VAL A 79 10.47 -6.07 15.77
N ASP A 80 11.41 -6.55 16.58
CA ASP A 80 12.43 -7.50 16.14
C ASP A 80 11.81 -8.86 15.83
N MET A 81 10.88 -9.33 16.68
CA MET A 81 10.20 -10.60 16.48
C MET A 81 9.32 -10.61 15.22
N ASN A 82 8.67 -9.49 14.91
CA ASN A 82 7.80 -9.36 13.74
C ASN A 82 8.47 -8.70 12.53
N TRP A 83 9.79 -8.46 12.54
CA TRP A 83 10.51 -7.72 11.49
C TRP A 83 10.20 -8.22 10.09
N ARG A 84 10.22 -9.54 9.88
CA ARG A 84 9.88 -10.16 8.58
C ARG A 84 8.48 -9.78 8.11
N ARG A 85 7.49 -9.83 9.01
CA ARG A 85 6.10 -9.48 8.68
C ARG A 85 5.95 -8.00 8.35
N ILE A 86 6.72 -7.14 9.01
CA ILE A 86 6.73 -5.70 8.72
C ILE A 86 7.26 -5.48 7.29
N VAL A 87 8.37 -6.14 6.94
CA VAL A 87 8.96 -6.07 5.59
C VAL A 87 7.99 -6.60 4.53
N ASP A 88 7.33 -7.74 4.75
CA ASP A 88 6.35 -8.30 3.82
C ASP A 88 5.20 -7.32 3.51
N ILE A 89 4.73 -6.56 4.51
CA ILE A 89 3.69 -5.55 4.34
C ILE A 89 4.21 -4.35 3.54
N ILE A 90 5.45 -3.92 3.78
CA ILE A 90 6.07 -2.82 3.05
C ILE A 90 6.24 -3.21 1.58
N ASP A 91 6.73 -4.42 1.30
CA ASP A 91 6.91 -4.93 -0.06
C ASP A 91 5.57 -5.02 -0.81
N ALA A 92 4.51 -5.53 -0.16
CA ALA A 92 3.18 -5.55 -0.75
C ALA A 92 2.61 -4.14 -0.99
N THR A 93 2.97 -3.17 -0.15
CA THR A 93 2.57 -1.77 -0.34
C THR A 93 3.27 -1.17 -1.57
N PHE A 94 4.55 -1.48 -1.77
CA PHE A 94 5.29 -1.05 -2.96
C PHE A 94 4.83 -1.76 -4.23
N GLU A 95 4.52 -3.05 -4.18
CA GLU A 95 3.93 -3.77 -5.31
C GLU A 95 2.59 -3.12 -5.74
N GLN A 96 1.74 -2.74 -4.78
CA GLN A 96 0.50 -2.03 -5.10
C GLN A 96 0.74 -0.62 -5.63
N ALA A 97 1.77 0.07 -5.13
CA ALA A 97 2.13 1.40 -5.63
C ALA A 97 2.61 1.33 -7.10
N ASP A 98 3.49 0.38 -7.43
CA ASP A 98 3.96 0.15 -8.79
C ASP A 98 2.82 -0.26 -9.71
N LEU A 99 1.93 -1.15 -9.26
CA LEU A 99 0.73 -1.53 -10.01
C LEU A 99 -0.17 -0.32 -10.29
N ALA A 100 -0.39 0.56 -9.31
CA ALA A 100 -1.19 1.77 -9.51
C ALA A 100 -0.53 2.76 -10.49
N LEU A 101 0.80 2.88 -10.46
CA LEU A 101 1.57 3.67 -11.41
C LEU A 101 1.52 3.07 -12.82
N ASP A 102 1.62 1.76 -12.96
CA ASP A 102 1.51 1.04 -14.22
C ASP A 102 0.10 1.16 -14.83
N GLU A 103 -0.95 1.09 -14.01
CA GLU A 103 -2.32 1.29 -14.48
C GLU A 103 -2.53 2.73 -14.99
N TYR A 104 -2.01 3.73 -14.26
CA TYR A 104 -2.09 5.13 -14.69
C TYR A 104 -1.29 5.37 -15.96
N THR A 105 -0.03 4.93 -16.02
CA THR A 105 0.85 5.13 -17.19
C THR A 105 0.42 4.28 -18.39
N GLY A 106 -0.12 3.09 -18.17
CA GLY A 106 -0.70 2.24 -19.21
C GLY A 106 -2.02 2.77 -19.77
N LEU A 107 -2.78 3.56 -18.99
CA LEU A 107 -3.91 4.34 -19.49
C LEU A 107 -3.45 5.55 -20.32
N VAL A 108 -2.37 6.22 -19.92
CA VAL A 108 -1.78 7.34 -20.68
C VAL A 108 -1.20 6.84 -22.01
N LYS A 109 -0.41 5.76 -22.02
CA LYS A 109 0.13 5.14 -23.25
C LYS A 109 -0.96 4.65 -24.20
N ARG A 110 -2.11 4.15 -23.70
CA ARG A 110 -3.27 3.79 -24.53
C ARG A 110 -3.98 4.98 -25.15
N LYS A 111 -3.99 6.14 -24.49
CA LYS A 111 -4.55 7.39 -25.03
C LYS A 111 -3.64 8.02 -26.09
N GLU A 112 -2.34 7.83 -25.97
CA GLU A 112 -1.35 8.35 -26.91
C GLU A 112 -1.08 7.42 -28.10
N ALA A 113 -1.43 6.13 -28.00
CA ALA A 113 -1.39 5.23 -29.14
C ALA A 113 -2.45 5.67 -30.19
N PRO A 114 -2.05 5.92 -31.44
CA PRO A 114 -3.03 6.16 -32.51
C PRO A 114 -3.91 4.92 -32.60
N THR A 115 -5.23 5.10 -32.52
CA THR A 115 -6.18 4.07 -32.93
C THR A 115 -5.99 3.87 -34.43
N THR A 116 -5.06 3.01 -34.82
CA THR A 116 -4.96 2.51 -36.18
C THR A 116 -6.07 1.49 -36.33
N GLU A 117 -7.19 1.91 -36.91
CA GLU A 117 -8.12 0.98 -37.54
C GLU A 117 -7.33 0.12 -38.54
N PRO A 118 -7.36 -1.22 -38.45
CA PRO A 118 -6.88 -2.04 -39.54
C PRO A 118 -7.99 -2.13 -40.59
N GLU A 119 -7.98 -1.19 -41.53
CA GLU A 119 -8.66 -1.34 -42.81
C GLU A 119 -7.98 -2.50 -43.59
N ASN A 120 -8.78 -3.52 -43.90
CA ASN A 120 -8.65 -4.43 -45.05
C ASN A 120 -7.39 -5.32 -45.19
N VAL A 121 -7.49 -6.59 -44.78
CA VAL A 121 -6.63 -7.69 -45.29
C VAL A 121 -7.52 -8.90 -45.68
N PRO A 122 -7.38 -9.48 -46.90
CA PRO A 122 -8.30 -10.49 -47.43
C PRO A 122 -8.14 -11.88 -46.77
N PRO A 123 -9.17 -12.77 -46.88
CA PRO A 123 -9.26 -13.97 -46.06
C PRO A 123 -8.39 -15.12 -46.60
N SER A 124 -7.37 -15.52 -45.83
CA SER A 124 -6.62 -16.76 -46.09
C SER A 124 -7.19 -17.93 -45.27
N LYS A 125 -7.13 -19.10 -45.89
CA LYS A 125 -7.95 -20.30 -45.63
C LYS A 125 -7.65 -20.95 -44.27
N LYS A 126 -8.71 -21.48 -43.65
CA LYS A 126 -8.76 -22.16 -42.35
C LYS A 126 -7.81 -23.37 -42.27
N SER A 127 -7.01 -23.47 -41.22
CA SER A 127 -6.39 -24.71 -40.74
C SER A 127 -7.09 -25.18 -39.48
N LYS A 128 -7.54 -26.44 -39.50
CA LYS A 128 -8.29 -27.11 -38.44
C LYS A 128 -7.33 -27.77 -37.44
N PHE A 129 -6.88 -27.05 -36.42
CA PHE A 129 -6.47 -27.63 -35.13
C PHE A 129 -6.74 -26.59 -34.04
N ALA A 130 -7.62 -26.93 -33.10
CA ALA A 130 -8.11 -26.05 -32.04
C ALA A 130 -7.07 -25.89 -30.92
N GLY A 131 -5.99 -25.17 -31.21
CA GLY A 131 -5.23 -24.42 -30.22
C GLY A 131 -5.67 -22.96 -30.29
N LEU A 132 -5.79 -22.26 -29.16
CA LEU A 132 -5.98 -20.81 -29.13
C LEU A 132 -4.96 -20.18 -30.08
N GLN A 133 -5.44 -19.53 -31.14
CA GLN A 133 -4.58 -18.89 -32.13
C GLN A 133 -3.59 -17.98 -31.40
N ALA A 134 -2.32 -17.94 -31.84
CA ALA A 134 -1.30 -17.10 -31.22
C ALA A 134 -1.73 -15.62 -31.12
N SER A 135 -2.61 -15.16 -32.03
CA SER A 135 -3.23 -13.83 -31.97
C SER A 135 -4.16 -13.62 -30.77
N GLN A 136 -4.80 -14.66 -30.24
CA GLN A 136 -5.61 -14.60 -29.02
C GLN A 136 -4.76 -14.63 -27.75
N ARG A 137 -3.55 -15.22 -27.79
CA ARG A 137 -2.59 -15.18 -26.66
C ARG A 137 -1.91 -13.82 -26.52
N ASN A 138 -1.73 -13.12 -27.64
CA ASN A 138 -1.13 -11.77 -27.69
C ASN A 138 -2.17 -10.66 -27.91
N ALA A 139 -3.46 -10.99 -27.83
CA ALA A 139 -4.51 -9.97 -27.90
C ALA A 139 -4.41 -9.13 -26.63
N ASN A 140 -4.13 -7.83 -26.79
CA ASN A 140 -4.36 -6.81 -25.76
C ASN A 140 -5.87 -6.69 -25.52
N VAL A 141 -6.48 -7.72 -24.92
CA VAL A 141 -7.89 -7.75 -24.60
C VAL A 141 -8.10 -6.73 -23.47
N SER A 142 -8.75 -5.61 -23.82
CA SER A 142 -9.18 -4.63 -22.84
C SER A 142 -10.12 -5.31 -21.84
N LYS A 143 -9.87 -5.12 -20.54
CA LYS A 143 -10.72 -5.68 -19.48
C LYS A 143 -12.16 -5.18 -19.72
N PRO A 144 -13.13 -6.05 -20.06
CA PRO A 144 -14.50 -5.63 -20.40
C PRO A 144 -15.23 -5.00 -19.21
N GLN A 145 -14.72 -5.21 -18.01
CA GLN A 145 -15.18 -4.58 -16.78
C GLN A 145 -14.98 -3.05 -16.78
N LEU A 146 -14.09 -2.51 -17.62
CA LEU A 146 -13.82 -1.08 -17.73
C LEU A 146 -14.81 -0.34 -18.66
N SER A 147 -15.54 -1.07 -19.51
CA SER A 147 -16.56 -0.49 -20.39
C SER A 147 -17.96 -0.44 -19.77
N PHE A 148 -18.09 -0.81 -18.50
CA PHE A 148 -19.37 -0.72 -17.81
C PHE A 148 -19.69 0.73 -17.44
N GLU A 149 -20.90 1.15 -17.78
CA GLU A 149 -21.47 2.45 -17.41
C GLU A 149 -21.48 2.68 -15.90
N HIS A 150 -21.54 1.60 -15.12
CA HIS A 150 -21.45 1.60 -13.67
C HIS A 150 -20.22 0.79 -13.24
N PRO A 151 -19.14 1.45 -12.79
CA PRO A 151 -17.98 0.77 -12.21
C PRO A 151 -18.45 -0.08 -11.04
N ARG A 152 -18.00 -1.33 -10.97
CA ARG A 152 -18.38 -2.24 -9.88
C ARG A 152 -17.83 -1.68 -8.56
N ILE A 153 -18.70 -1.09 -7.74
CA ILE A 153 -18.36 -0.68 -6.37
C ILE A 153 -18.11 -1.95 -5.56
N THR A 154 -16.85 -2.32 -5.32
CA THR A 154 -16.49 -3.33 -4.33
C THR A 154 -16.23 -2.62 -3.00
N LEU A 155 -17.30 -2.31 -2.25
CA LEU A 155 -17.15 -2.01 -0.83
C LEU A 155 -16.58 -3.28 -0.15
N PRO A 156 -15.59 -3.16 0.75
CA PRO A 156 -15.22 -4.27 1.60
C PRO A 156 -16.46 -4.68 2.39
N ARG A 157 -16.92 -5.92 2.17
CA ARG A 157 -18.05 -6.52 2.88
C ARG A 157 -17.67 -6.56 4.36
N ALA A 158 -18.07 -5.52 5.10
CA ALA A 158 -18.15 -5.58 6.55
C ALA A 158 -19.09 -6.74 6.87
N LEU A 159 -18.53 -7.84 7.38
CA LEU A 159 -19.30 -8.92 7.95
C LEU A 159 -19.90 -8.42 9.28
N GLY A 160 -21.03 -7.71 9.16
CA GLY A 160 -21.95 -7.44 10.24
C GLY A 160 -22.98 -8.57 10.31
N SER A 161 -22.88 -9.33 11.40
CA SER A 161 -23.93 -9.99 12.19
C SER A 161 -25.37 -10.10 11.64
N ARG A 162 -25.92 -11.31 11.84
CA ARG A 162 -27.33 -11.73 12.04
C ARG A 162 -27.83 -12.74 11.00
N PHE A 163 -27.68 -14.03 11.30
CA PHE A 163 -28.73 -14.90 11.87
C PHE A 163 -28.05 -15.99 12.68
#